data_AF-A0A3D0I0C1-F1
#
_entry.id   AF-A0A3D0I0C1-F1
#
_cell.length_a   1.000
_cell.length_b   1.000
_cell.length_c   1.000
_cell.angle_alpha   90.00
_cell.angle_beta   90.00
_cell.angle_gamma   90.00
#
_symmetry.space_group_name_H-M   'P 1'
#
loop_
_entity.id
_entity.type
_entity.pdbx_description
1 polymer ?
#
loop_
_entity_poly.entity_id
_entity_poly.type
_entity_poly.pdbx_seq_one_letter_code
_entity_poly.pdbx_strand_id
1 'polypeptide(L)'
;MEAQRRGTGWGPYVVPYASFGLLAEVQARTPHDIAPYMLIFRVALTAALVLFFFLRGDYPELRSWRPTLPGAFQDVLLGLVTTVVWVAPYVLFPALPRRDPQTAFRPYALGTTLAPIYVAIRFAGFALVTPFMEELFIRSFLIRYLDVFDTGEDFRDVPMARFRWRSFIGTWLAFTFSHLPWEYPVAAATGLLWNLWLYRRKHLASVVLVHAVTNGSLFLLVALGSGHLHDLQGHVLDLWYFL
;
A
#
# COMPACT_ATOMS: atom_id res chain seq x y z
N MET A 1 36.75 -2.99 2.84
CA MET A 1 36.07 -4.23 3.32
C MET A 1 34.67 -4.24 2.74
N GLU A 2 34.44 -5.01 1.68
CA GLU A 2 33.09 -5.35 1.24
C GLU A 2 32.39 -6.04 2.40
N ALA A 3 31.37 -5.40 2.97
CA ALA A 3 30.48 -6.08 3.89
C ALA A 3 29.88 -7.26 3.12
N GLN A 4 30.30 -8.49 3.45
CA GLN A 4 29.70 -9.71 2.93
C GLN A 4 28.18 -9.56 2.97
N ARG A 5 27.55 -9.44 1.80
CA ARG A 5 26.09 -9.32 1.71
C ARG A 5 25.50 -10.56 2.36
N ARG A 6 24.73 -10.38 3.44
CA ARG A 6 24.04 -11.49 4.08
C ARG A 6 23.09 -12.13 3.07
N GLY A 7 23.22 -13.45 2.91
CA GLY A 7 22.40 -14.24 2.00
C GLY A 7 20.93 -14.26 2.42
N THR A 8 20.06 -13.95 1.44
CA THR A 8 18.65 -14.32 1.22
C THR A 8 18.10 -13.27 0.24
N GLY A 9 18.50 -13.38 -1.04
CA GLY A 9 18.44 -12.29 -2.04
C GLY A 9 17.15 -11.48 -2.08
N TRP A 10 15.99 -12.12 -1.89
CA TRP A 10 14.66 -11.54 -2.06
C TRP A 10 13.74 -11.70 -0.83
N GLY A 11 14.13 -12.51 0.15
CA GLY A 11 13.31 -12.85 1.34
C GLY A 11 12.77 -11.63 2.11
N PRO A 12 13.61 -10.63 2.43
CA PRO A 12 13.17 -9.41 3.11
C PRO A 12 12.04 -8.65 2.41
N TYR A 13 11.89 -8.82 1.09
CA TYR A 13 10.91 -8.10 0.28
C TYR A 13 9.64 -8.91 0.07
N VAL A 14 9.79 -10.23 -0.14
CA VAL A 14 8.68 -11.12 -0.47
C VAL A 14 7.98 -11.67 0.77
N VAL A 15 8.71 -12.01 1.83
CA VAL A 15 8.12 -12.65 3.02
C VAL A 15 7.06 -11.77 3.69
N PRO A 16 7.29 -10.47 3.97
CA PRO A 16 6.24 -9.61 4.50
C PRO A 16 5.03 -9.57 3.56
N TYR A 17 5.25 -9.25 2.28
CA TYR A 17 4.20 -9.09 1.26
C TYR A 17 3.32 -10.34 1.10
N ALA A 18 3.95 -11.50 0.89
CA ALA A 18 3.26 -12.77 0.76
C ALA A 18 2.49 -13.13 2.03
N SER A 19 3.07 -12.88 3.21
CA SER A 19 2.42 -13.18 4.49
C SER A 19 1.14 -12.35 4.70
N PHE A 20 1.15 -11.07 4.35
CA PHE A 20 -0.05 -10.23 4.42
C PHE A 20 -1.12 -10.66 3.43
N GLY A 21 -0.74 -10.94 2.17
CA GLY A 21 -1.68 -11.42 1.16
C GLY A 21 -2.34 -12.73 1.58
N LEU A 22 -1.54 -13.72 2.02
CA LEU A 22 -2.04 -14.99 2.53
C LEU A 22 -2.97 -14.80 3.74
N LEU A 23 -2.59 -13.97 4.71
CA LEU A 23 -3.43 -13.71 5.87
C LEU A 23 -4.70 -12.91 5.51
N ALA A 24 -4.66 -12.05 4.50
CA ALA A 24 -5.85 -11.39 3.98
C ALA A 24 -6.84 -12.38 3.38
N GLU A 25 -6.33 -13.34 2.59
CA GLU A 25 -7.10 -14.43 2.00
C GLU A 25 -7.70 -15.36 3.06
N VAL A 26 -6.94 -15.68 4.12
CA VAL A 26 -7.46 -16.47 5.25
C VAL A 26 -8.53 -15.66 6.01
N GLN A 27 -8.27 -14.38 6.31
CA GLN A 27 -9.21 -13.50 7.00
C GLN A 27 -10.53 -13.38 6.24
N ALA A 28 -10.50 -13.27 4.91
CA ALA A 28 -11.71 -13.17 4.07
C ALA A 28 -12.61 -14.40 4.15
N ARG A 29 -12.08 -15.56 4.54
CA ARG A 29 -12.81 -16.83 4.69
C ARG A 29 -13.11 -17.18 6.15
N THR A 30 -12.72 -16.31 7.08
CA THR A 30 -12.84 -16.53 8.51
C THR A 30 -14.20 -16.01 9.01
N PRO A 31 -14.86 -16.69 9.97
CA PRO A 31 -16.07 -16.20 10.62
C PRO A 31 -15.96 -14.75 11.15
N HIS A 32 -17.07 -14.02 11.13
CA HIS A 32 -17.10 -12.58 11.46
C HIS A 32 -16.65 -12.23 12.88
N ASP A 33 -16.80 -13.15 13.82
CA ASP A 33 -16.35 -13.04 15.22
C ASP A 33 -14.83 -13.19 15.37
N ILE A 34 -14.17 -13.91 14.46
CA ILE A 34 -12.72 -14.15 14.47
C ILE A 34 -11.98 -13.13 13.57
N ALA A 35 -12.63 -12.62 12.53
CA ALA A 35 -12.03 -11.70 11.55
C ALA A 35 -11.32 -10.46 12.15
N PRO A 36 -11.83 -9.80 13.22
CA PRO A 36 -11.12 -8.68 13.85
C PRO A 36 -9.77 -9.06 14.45
N TYR A 37 -9.67 -10.24 15.06
CA TYR A 37 -8.41 -10.74 15.63
C TYR A 37 -7.41 -11.12 14.54
N MET A 38 -7.88 -11.70 13.44
CA MET A 38 -7.05 -11.96 12.26
C MET A 38 -6.49 -10.69 11.64
N LEU A 39 -7.28 -9.60 11.63
CA LEU A 39 -6.81 -8.29 11.19
C LEU A 39 -5.65 -7.79 12.08
N ILE A 40 -5.83 -7.84 13.40
CA ILE A 40 -4.81 -7.42 14.36
C ILE A 40 -3.54 -8.25 14.17
N PHE A 41 -3.68 -9.57 14.08
CA PHE A 41 -2.56 -10.48 13.86
C PHE A 41 -1.83 -10.20 12.54
N ARG A 42 -2.56 -10.02 11.44
CA ARG A 42 -2.00 -9.70 10.13
C ARG A 42 -1.17 -8.41 10.16
N VAL A 43 -1.70 -7.36 10.78
CA VAL A 43 -1.00 -6.08 10.93
C VAL A 43 0.26 -6.24 11.79
N ALA A 44 0.13 -6.88 12.96
CA ALA A 44 1.22 -7.08 13.90
C ALA A 44 2.35 -7.93 13.31
N LEU A 45 2.03 -9.07 12.69
CA LEU A 45 3.03 -9.95 12.07
C LEU A 45 3.76 -9.23 10.94
N THR A 46 3.01 -8.55 10.07
CA THR A 46 3.61 -7.80 8.96
C THR A 46 4.56 -6.72 9.46
N ALA A 47 4.12 -5.92 10.43
CA ALA A 47 4.94 -4.88 11.03
C ALA A 47 6.21 -5.46 11.68
N ALA A 48 6.07 -6.58 12.40
CA ALA A 48 7.19 -7.27 13.03
C ALA A 48 8.19 -7.79 11.98
N LEU A 49 7.73 -8.37 10.87
CA LEU A 49 8.60 -8.84 9.79
C LEU A 49 9.35 -7.68 9.12
N VAL A 50 8.65 -6.59 8.76
CA VAL A 50 9.28 -5.39 8.19
C VAL A 50 10.30 -4.80 9.16
N LEU A 51 9.95 -4.67 10.44
CA LEU A 51 10.87 -4.15 11.46
C LEU A 51 12.09 -5.06 11.66
N PHE A 52 11.89 -6.37 11.70
CA PHE A 52 12.96 -7.36 11.84
C PHE A 52 14.00 -7.22 10.72
N PHE A 53 13.57 -7.17 9.46
CA PHE A 53 14.47 -7.00 8.31
C PHE A 53 15.08 -5.59 8.25
N PHE A 54 14.32 -4.56 8.65
CA PHE A 54 14.84 -3.20 8.76
C PHE A 54 15.98 -3.10 9.76
N LEU A 55 15.82 -3.66 10.97
CA LEU A 55 16.83 -3.67 12.03
C LEU A 55 18.08 -4.48 11.63
N ARG A 56 17.92 -5.52 10.81
CA ARG A 56 19.04 -6.25 10.20
C ARG A 56 19.77 -5.47 9.10
N GLY A 57 19.15 -4.42 8.58
CA GLY A 57 19.70 -3.57 7.53
C GLY A 57 19.48 -4.08 6.12
N ASP A 58 18.45 -4.91 5.90
CA ASP A 58 18.16 -5.53 4.60
C ASP A 58 17.49 -4.56 3.59
N TYR A 59 17.17 -3.32 4.01
CA TYR A 59 16.55 -2.27 3.20
C TYR A 59 17.44 -1.02 3.05
N PRO A 60 18.58 -1.11 2.34
CA PRO A 60 19.47 0.04 2.14
C PRO A 60 18.78 1.21 1.42
N GLU A 61 17.79 0.97 0.58
CA GLU A 61 17.05 1.99 -0.16
C GLU A 61 16.07 2.83 0.67
N LEU A 62 15.80 2.42 1.92
CA LEU A 62 15.12 3.26 2.90
C LEU A 62 16.09 4.16 3.67
N ARG A 63 17.39 3.86 3.61
CA ARG A 63 18.44 4.67 4.24
C ARG A 63 18.75 5.87 3.34
N SER A 64 19.43 6.87 3.89
CA SER A 64 19.86 8.08 3.18
C SER A 64 18.75 9.01 2.66
N TRP A 65 17.48 8.72 2.96
CA TRP A 65 16.40 9.65 2.67
C TRP A 65 16.59 10.95 3.46
N ARG A 66 16.85 12.04 2.74
CA ARG A 66 17.00 13.39 3.29
C ARG A 66 16.18 14.35 2.44
N PRO A 67 14.84 14.30 2.52
CA PRO A 67 14.01 15.17 1.71
C PRO A 67 14.23 16.62 2.14
N THR A 68 14.29 17.51 1.16
CA THR A 68 14.15 18.94 1.44
C THR A 68 12.69 19.22 1.84
N LEU A 69 12.42 20.32 2.54
CA LEU A 69 11.05 20.76 2.85
C LEU A 69 10.15 20.81 1.58
N PRO A 70 10.58 21.43 0.47
CA PRO A 70 9.83 21.38 -0.79
C PRO A 70 9.64 19.95 -1.33
N GLY A 71 10.65 19.10 -1.17
CA GLY A 71 10.59 17.70 -1.57
C GLY A 71 9.53 16.91 -0.81
N ALA A 72 9.50 17.02 0.52
CA ALA A 72 8.49 16.39 1.36
C ALA A 72 7.09 16.94 1.08
N PHE A 73 6.97 18.26 0.88
CA PHE A 73 5.69 18.88 0.51
C PHE A 73 5.14 18.34 -0.81
N GLN A 74 5.98 18.19 -1.83
CA GLN A 74 5.59 17.57 -3.10
C GLN A 74 5.10 16.12 -2.93
N ASP A 75 5.73 15.34 -2.06
CA ASP A 75 5.34 13.95 -1.79
C ASP A 75 3.97 13.89 -1.10
N VAL A 76 3.75 14.76 -0.10
CA VAL A 76 2.45 14.90 0.57
C VAL A 76 1.37 15.35 -0.42
N LEU A 77 1.65 16.36 -1.25
CA LEU A 77 0.70 16.85 -2.24
C LEU A 77 0.32 15.76 -3.24
N LEU A 78 1.29 14.98 -3.73
CA LEU A 78 0.98 13.86 -4.62
C LEU A 78 0.14 12.79 -3.91
N GLY A 79 0.40 12.50 -2.62
CA GLY A 79 -0.42 11.59 -1.84
C GLY A 79 -1.88 12.06 -1.76
N LEU A 80 -2.11 13.33 -1.46
CA LEU A 80 -3.44 13.93 -1.43
C LEU A 80 -4.13 13.89 -2.80
N VAL A 81 -3.40 14.21 -3.87
CA VAL A 81 -3.92 14.10 -5.25
C VAL A 81 -4.28 12.65 -5.57
N THR A 82 -3.47 11.68 -5.14
CA THR A 82 -3.75 10.27 -5.35
C THR A 82 -5.01 9.83 -4.60
N THR A 83 -5.25 10.32 -3.37
CA THR A 83 -6.52 10.07 -2.67
C THR A 83 -7.72 10.55 -3.48
N VAL A 84 -7.64 11.74 -4.09
CA VAL A 84 -8.70 12.26 -4.96
C VAL A 84 -8.87 11.38 -6.20
N VAL A 85 -7.77 10.99 -6.85
CA VAL A 85 -7.80 10.06 -8.00
C VAL A 85 -8.44 8.72 -7.63
N TRP A 86 -8.23 8.25 -6.40
CA TRP A 86 -8.80 7.00 -5.91
C TRP A 86 -10.32 7.08 -5.69
N VAL A 87 -10.81 8.19 -5.13
CA VAL A 87 -12.21 8.31 -4.70
C VAL A 87 -13.10 8.96 -5.75
N ALA A 88 -12.63 10.02 -6.41
CA ALA A 88 -13.46 10.85 -7.29
C ALA A 88 -14.22 10.06 -8.37
N PRO A 89 -13.63 9.04 -9.04
CA PRO A 89 -14.36 8.26 -10.03
C PRO A 89 -15.64 7.62 -9.47
N TYR A 90 -15.62 7.09 -8.25
CA TYR A 90 -16.79 6.42 -7.66
C TYR A 90 -17.90 7.36 -7.20
N VAL A 91 -17.56 8.64 -6.98
CA VAL A 91 -18.50 9.72 -6.68
C VAL A 91 -19.10 10.28 -7.97
N LEU A 92 -18.28 10.43 -9.02
CA LEU A 92 -18.68 11.04 -10.29
C LEU A 92 -19.41 10.06 -11.21
N PHE A 93 -19.11 8.76 -11.13
CA PHE A 93 -19.65 7.74 -12.02
C PHE A 93 -20.37 6.63 -11.23
N PRO A 94 -21.69 6.75 -11.01
CA PRO A 94 -22.47 5.75 -10.27
C PRO A 94 -22.47 4.34 -10.88
N ALA A 95 -22.15 4.23 -12.18
CA ALA A 95 -22.10 2.95 -12.90
C ALA A 95 -20.83 2.13 -12.61
N LEU A 96 -19.81 2.71 -11.95
CA LEU A 96 -18.62 1.96 -11.58
C LEU A 96 -18.96 0.88 -10.53
N PRO A 97 -18.37 -0.32 -10.66
CA PRO A 97 -18.58 -1.37 -9.68
C PRO A 97 -18.06 -0.92 -8.31
N ARG A 98 -18.83 -1.25 -7.27
CA ARG A 98 -18.46 -0.99 -5.87
C ARG A 98 -18.41 -2.32 -5.13
N ARG A 99 -17.56 -2.37 -4.11
CA ARG A 99 -17.51 -3.52 -3.20
C ARG A 99 -18.81 -3.65 -2.43
N ASP A 100 -19.20 -4.89 -2.12
CA ASP A 100 -20.34 -5.18 -1.26
C ASP A 100 -20.13 -4.55 0.14
N PRO A 101 -21.01 -3.64 0.59
CA PRO A 101 -20.95 -3.03 1.91
C PRO A 101 -20.91 -4.04 3.06
N GLN A 102 -21.46 -5.24 2.90
CA GLN A 102 -21.41 -6.28 3.94
C GLN A 102 -19.99 -6.79 4.21
N THR A 103 -19.07 -6.60 3.25
CA THR A 103 -17.66 -6.98 3.37
C THR A 103 -16.75 -5.84 3.80
N ALA A 104 -17.32 -4.65 4.03
CA ALA A 104 -16.61 -3.46 4.48
C ALA A 104 -16.10 -3.60 5.92
N PHE A 105 -15.08 -2.82 6.26
CA PHE A 105 -14.59 -2.72 7.63
C PHE A 105 -15.69 -2.25 8.60
N ARG A 106 -15.80 -2.94 9.75
CA ARG A 106 -16.79 -2.65 10.81
C ARG A 106 -16.08 -2.11 12.06
N PRO A 107 -16.09 -0.79 12.32
CA PRO A 107 -15.35 -0.17 13.44
C PRO A 107 -15.67 -0.74 14.83
N TYR A 108 -16.91 -1.20 15.01
CA TYR A 108 -17.42 -1.71 16.29
C TYR A 108 -17.42 -3.23 16.41
N ALA A 109 -16.68 -3.94 15.55
CA ALA A 109 -16.68 -5.42 15.53
C ALA A 109 -16.18 -6.05 16.86
N LEU A 110 -15.38 -5.33 17.65
CA LEU A 110 -14.92 -5.74 18.98
C LEU A 110 -15.70 -5.07 20.13
N GLY A 111 -16.88 -4.50 19.84
CA GLY A 111 -17.67 -3.72 20.79
C GLY A 111 -17.19 -2.27 20.93
N THR A 112 -18.03 -1.44 21.56
CA THR A 112 -17.80 0.02 21.68
C THR A 112 -16.56 0.37 22.48
N THR A 113 -16.23 -0.40 23.52
CA THR A 113 -15.06 -0.18 24.37
C THR A 113 -13.73 -0.33 23.62
N LEU A 114 -13.62 -1.34 22.75
CA LEU A 114 -12.39 -1.63 22.01
C LEU A 114 -12.34 -0.97 20.63
N ALA A 115 -13.44 -0.40 20.16
CA ALA A 115 -13.53 0.25 18.85
C ALA A 115 -12.41 1.27 18.59
N PRO A 116 -12.04 2.19 19.51
CA PRO A 116 -10.97 3.15 19.25
C PRO A 116 -9.61 2.49 18.97
N ILE A 117 -9.27 1.45 19.74
CA ILE A 117 -8.02 0.71 19.58
C ILE A 117 -8.06 -0.10 18.28
N TYR A 118 -9.18 -0.73 17.97
CA TYR A 118 -9.35 -1.52 16.75
C TYR A 118 -9.22 -0.67 15.48
N VAL A 119 -9.88 0.50 15.47
CA VAL A 119 -9.76 1.50 14.40
C VAL A 119 -8.33 2.02 14.28
N ALA A 120 -7.66 2.29 15.39
CA ALA A 120 -6.26 2.72 15.39
C ALA A 120 -5.32 1.64 14.80
N ILE A 121 -5.55 0.36 15.12
CA ILE A 121 -4.78 -0.75 14.53
C ILE A 121 -5.05 -0.88 13.03
N ARG A 122 -6.33 -0.77 12.60
CA ARG A 122 -6.66 -0.77 11.17
C ARG A 122 -5.97 0.39 10.45
N PHE A 123 -6.01 1.60 11.01
CA PHE A 123 -5.34 2.78 10.47
C PHE A 123 -3.83 2.57 10.37
N ALA A 124 -3.18 2.12 11.45
CA ALA A 124 -1.74 1.84 11.45
C ALA A 124 -1.36 0.78 10.40
N GLY A 125 -2.16 -0.28 10.29
CA GLY A 125 -1.98 -1.29 9.25
C GLY A 125 -2.06 -0.71 7.85
N PHE A 126 -3.08 0.11 7.59
CA PHE A 126 -3.37 0.66 6.26
C PHE A 126 -2.43 1.78 5.84
N ALA A 127 -2.16 2.74 6.73
CA ALA A 127 -1.44 3.98 6.41
C ALA A 127 0.04 3.93 6.80
N LEU A 128 0.47 2.99 7.63
CA LEU A 128 1.87 2.88 8.05
C LEU A 128 2.48 1.56 7.57
N VAL A 129 1.89 0.41 7.87
CA VAL A 129 2.51 -0.90 7.60
C VAL A 129 2.48 -1.27 6.11
N THR A 130 1.30 -1.18 5.47
CA THR A 130 1.13 -1.53 4.05
C THR A 130 2.06 -0.72 3.14
N PRO A 131 2.21 0.62 3.26
CA PRO A 131 3.12 1.39 2.43
C PRO A 131 4.56 0.89 2.46
N PHE A 132 5.10 0.55 3.62
CA PHE A 132 6.48 0.05 3.68
C PHE A 132 6.62 -1.29 2.97
N MET A 133 5.81 -2.27 3.34
CA MET A 133 5.88 -3.59 2.74
C MET A 133 5.65 -3.54 1.22
N GLU A 134 4.57 -2.89 0.78
CA GLU A 134 4.14 -2.95 -0.61
C GLU A 134 5.15 -2.23 -1.50
N GLU A 135 5.66 -1.07 -1.10
CA GLU A 135 6.68 -0.37 -1.87
C GLU A 135 8.01 -1.11 -1.88
N LEU A 136 8.40 -1.75 -0.77
CA LEU A 136 9.56 -2.65 -0.75
C LEU A 136 9.37 -3.80 -1.75
N PHE A 137 8.19 -4.40 -1.82
CA PHE A 137 7.94 -5.49 -2.77
C PHE A 137 7.85 -4.99 -4.23
N ILE A 138 6.97 -4.05 -4.53
CA ILE A 138 6.66 -3.62 -5.91
C ILE A 138 7.78 -2.75 -6.48
N ARG A 139 8.18 -1.69 -5.77
CA ARG A 139 9.03 -0.61 -6.30
C ARG A 139 10.49 -0.67 -5.86
N SER A 140 10.82 -1.59 -4.96
CA SER A 140 12.22 -1.96 -4.67
C SER A 140 12.57 -3.31 -5.29
N PHE A 141 11.95 -4.41 -4.86
CA PHE A 141 12.28 -5.74 -5.36
C PHE A 141 11.81 -5.98 -6.80
N LEU A 142 10.51 -5.98 -7.06
CA LEU A 142 9.93 -6.44 -8.33
C LEU A 142 10.41 -5.59 -9.51
N ILE A 143 10.45 -4.26 -9.36
CA ILE A 143 10.93 -3.37 -10.42
C ILE A 143 12.37 -3.67 -10.85
N ARG A 144 13.25 -3.99 -9.89
CA ARG A 144 14.66 -4.31 -10.15
C ARG A 144 14.84 -5.75 -10.58
N TYR A 145 14.03 -6.66 -10.05
CA TYR A 145 14.06 -8.08 -10.39
C TYR A 145 13.61 -8.32 -11.84
N LEU A 146 12.52 -7.67 -12.28
CA LEU A 146 12.06 -7.73 -13.68
C LEU A 146 13.11 -7.22 -14.68
N ASP A 147 14.08 -6.45 -14.21
CA ASP A 147 15.19 -5.93 -15.01
C ASP A 147 16.26 -7.00 -15.27
N VAL A 148 16.40 -8.02 -14.41
CA VAL A 148 17.52 -8.98 -14.42
C VAL A 148 17.13 -10.45 -14.19
N PHE A 149 15.83 -10.78 -14.11
CA PHE A 149 15.36 -12.14 -13.78
C PHE A 149 15.87 -13.22 -14.75
N ASP A 150 16.23 -12.84 -15.98
CA ASP A 150 16.72 -13.67 -17.07
C ASP A 150 18.25 -13.64 -17.24
N THR A 151 18.99 -12.88 -16.42
CA THR A 151 20.44 -12.69 -16.57
C THR A 151 21.27 -13.40 -15.50
N GLY A 152 20.65 -13.80 -14.38
CA GLY A 152 21.33 -14.34 -13.21
C GLY A 152 22.02 -13.28 -12.34
N GLU A 153 21.90 -12.00 -12.69
CA GLU A 153 22.39 -10.89 -11.87
C GLU A 153 21.51 -10.71 -10.61
N ASP A 154 22.12 -10.20 -9.54
CA ASP A 154 21.40 -9.84 -8.33
C ASP A 154 20.68 -8.49 -8.54
N PHE A 155 19.35 -8.48 -8.39
CA PHE A 155 18.57 -7.25 -8.53
C PHE A 155 19.03 -6.12 -7.60
N ARG A 156 19.70 -6.45 -6.49
CA ARG A 156 20.24 -5.45 -5.55
C ARG A 156 21.36 -4.61 -6.15
N ASP A 157 21.98 -5.09 -7.24
CA ASP A 157 22.97 -4.34 -8.03
C ASP A 157 22.33 -3.41 -9.06
N VAL A 158 21.03 -3.55 -9.32
CA VAL A 158 20.29 -2.63 -10.19
C VAL A 158 20.02 -1.33 -9.43
N PRO A 159 20.42 -0.16 -9.98
CA PRO A 159 20.12 1.13 -9.36
C PRO A 159 18.61 1.36 -9.23
N MET A 160 18.21 1.99 -8.13
CA MET A 160 16.83 2.48 -7.98
C MET A 160 16.49 3.44 -9.13
N ALA A 161 15.25 3.36 -9.63
CA ALA A 161 14.75 4.20 -10.71
C ALA A 161 15.55 4.12 -12.04
N ARG A 162 16.21 2.99 -12.33
CA ARG A 162 16.67 2.67 -13.70
C ARG A 162 15.44 2.39 -14.58
N PHE A 163 15.21 3.21 -15.60
CA PHE A 163 14.03 3.03 -16.46
C PHE A 163 14.26 1.91 -17.48
N ARG A 164 13.33 0.94 -17.50
CA ARG A 164 13.13 0.00 -18.60
C ARG A 164 11.63 -0.26 -18.77
N TRP A 165 11.19 -0.40 -20.02
CA TRP A 165 9.77 -0.68 -20.31
C TRP A 165 9.27 -1.97 -19.66
N ARG A 166 10.12 -3.02 -19.64
CA ARG A 166 9.78 -4.32 -19.05
C ARG A 166 9.41 -4.20 -17.57
N SER A 167 10.25 -3.56 -16.77
CA SER A 167 10.00 -3.37 -15.33
C SER A 167 8.91 -2.33 -15.07
N PHE A 168 8.85 -1.25 -15.86
CA PHE A 168 7.80 -0.23 -15.75
C PHE A 168 6.40 -0.84 -15.94
N ILE A 169 6.18 -1.55 -17.04
CA ILE A 169 4.89 -2.16 -17.38
C ILE A 169 4.61 -3.32 -16.42
N GLY A 170 5.60 -4.18 -16.15
CA GLY A 170 5.41 -5.34 -15.30
C GLY A 170 5.01 -4.97 -13.86
N THR A 171 5.64 -3.95 -13.27
CA THR A 171 5.26 -3.47 -11.93
C THR A 171 3.91 -2.75 -11.92
N TRP A 172 3.62 -1.96 -12.96
CA TRP A 172 2.32 -1.31 -13.09
C TRP A 172 1.18 -2.32 -13.16
N LEU A 173 1.32 -3.38 -13.98
CA LEU A 173 0.34 -4.46 -14.07
C LEU A 173 0.26 -5.25 -12.75
N ALA A 174 1.41 -5.59 -12.15
CA ALA A 174 1.43 -6.33 -10.88
C ALA A 174 0.71 -5.56 -9.76
N PHE A 175 0.94 -4.25 -9.64
CA PHE A 175 0.22 -3.39 -8.70
C PHE A 175 -1.28 -3.32 -9.02
N THR A 176 -1.65 -3.19 -10.29
CA THR A 176 -3.06 -3.10 -10.69
C THR A 176 -3.81 -4.40 -10.34
N PHE A 177 -3.23 -5.55 -10.68
CA PHE A 177 -3.87 -6.85 -10.48
C PHE A 177 -3.73 -7.40 -9.05
N SER A 178 -2.91 -6.80 -8.19
CA SER A 178 -2.90 -7.13 -6.75
C SER A 178 -4.08 -6.52 -5.99
N HIS A 179 -4.82 -5.60 -6.61
CA HIS A 179 -6.03 -4.99 -6.05
C HIS A 179 -7.28 -5.78 -6.41
N LEU A 180 -8.43 -5.41 -5.82
CA LEU A 180 -9.70 -6.05 -6.15
C LEU A 180 -10.16 -5.62 -7.55
N PRO A 181 -10.90 -6.46 -8.31
CA PRO A 181 -11.29 -6.13 -9.69
C PRO A 181 -12.06 -4.82 -9.86
N TRP A 182 -12.88 -4.45 -8.86
CA TRP A 182 -13.60 -3.19 -8.89
C TRP A 182 -12.68 -1.97 -8.79
N GLU A 183 -11.48 -2.13 -8.23
CA GLU A 183 -10.46 -1.08 -8.04
C GLU A 183 -9.53 -0.92 -9.24
N TYR A 184 -9.53 -1.84 -10.22
CA TYR A 184 -8.57 -1.84 -11.32
C TYR A 184 -8.40 -0.49 -12.06
N PRO A 185 -9.45 0.28 -12.37
CA PRO A 185 -9.28 1.57 -13.04
C PRO A 185 -8.46 2.57 -12.22
N VAL A 186 -8.73 2.67 -10.91
CA VAL A 186 -8.04 3.61 -10.02
C VAL A 186 -6.68 3.09 -9.58
N ALA A 187 -6.53 1.77 -9.43
CA ALA A 187 -5.26 1.12 -9.16
C ALA A 187 -4.29 1.28 -10.35
N ALA A 188 -4.79 1.15 -11.59
CA ALA A 188 -3.98 1.40 -12.78
C ALA A 188 -3.49 2.86 -12.85
N ALA A 189 -4.38 3.83 -12.63
CA ALA A 189 -3.99 5.24 -12.62
C ALA A 189 -2.95 5.55 -11.52
N THR A 190 -3.19 5.03 -10.31
CA THR A 190 -2.31 5.21 -9.15
C THR A 190 -0.95 4.55 -9.34
N GLY A 191 -0.93 3.30 -9.81
CA GLY A 191 0.28 2.54 -10.08
C GLY A 191 1.18 3.26 -11.10
N LEU A 192 0.57 3.83 -12.15
CA LEU A 192 1.25 4.65 -13.14
C LEU A 192 1.86 5.91 -12.52
N LEU A 193 1.06 6.68 -11.77
CA LEU A 193 1.51 7.92 -11.11
C LEU A 193 2.68 7.66 -10.16
N TRP A 194 2.60 6.61 -9.34
CA TRP A 194 3.65 6.29 -8.36
C TRP A 194 4.91 5.73 -9.02
N ASN A 195 4.80 5.00 -10.13
CA ASN A 195 5.97 4.64 -10.94
C ASN A 195 6.65 5.89 -11.50
N LEU A 196 5.90 6.80 -12.11
CA LEU A 196 6.44 8.08 -12.60
C LEU A 196 7.08 8.90 -11.47
N TRP A 197 6.47 8.91 -10.28
CA TRP A 197 7.02 9.58 -9.10
C TRP A 197 8.34 8.95 -8.65
N LEU A 198 8.45 7.62 -8.65
CA LEU A 198 9.70 6.92 -8.37
C LEU A 198 10.82 7.39 -9.32
N TYR A 199 10.56 7.48 -10.62
CA TYR A 199 11.56 7.94 -11.59
C TYR A 199 11.94 9.41 -11.42
N ARG A 200 10.99 10.25 -11.00
CA ARG A 200 11.24 11.66 -10.71
C ARG A 200 12.05 11.86 -9.44
N ARG A 201 11.70 11.16 -8.36
CA ARG A 201 12.27 11.35 -7.02
C ARG A 201 13.49 10.48 -6.75
N LYS A 202 13.62 9.38 -7.48
CA LYS A 202 14.74 8.43 -7.42
C LYS A 202 15.01 7.87 -6.02
N HIS A 203 13.97 7.80 -5.18
CA HIS A 203 14.11 7.36 -3.80
C HIS A 203 12.84 6.65 -3.32
N LEU A 204 12.99 5.44 -2.77
CA LEU A 204 11.84 4.62 -2.35
C LEU A 204 11.01 5.30 -1.26
N ALA A 205 11.65 5.81 -0.22
CA ALA A 205 10.97 6.49 0.90
C ALA A 205 10.06 7.67 0.47
N SER A 206 10.36 8.30 -0.68
CA SER A 206 9.51 9.36 -1.26
C SER A 206 8.17 8.78 -1.72
N VAL A 207 8.16 7.59 -2.34
CA VAL A 207 6.93 6.90 -2.74
C VAL A 207 6.22 6.28 -1.53
N VAL A 208 6.97 5.76 -0.54
CA VAL A 208 6.39 5.30 0.74
C VAL A 208 5.61 6.44 1.42
N LEU A 209 6.14 7.66 1.43
CA LEU A 209 5.44 8.82 1.98
C LEU A 209 4.17 9.14 1.17
N VAL A 210 4.24 9.15 -0.17
CA VAL A 210 3.06 9.35 -1.04
C VAL A 210 1.98 8.31 -0.72
N HIS A 211 2.34 7.04 -0.65
CA HIS A 211 1.43 5.93 -0.35
C HIS A 211 0.85 6.08 1.07
N ALA A 212 1.67 6.33 2.09
CA ALA A 212 1.21 6.55 3.46
C ALA A 212 0.22 7.71 3.58
N VAL A 213 0.49 8.83 2.91
CA VAL A 213 -0.43 9.98 2.85
C VAL A 213 -1.72 9.60 2.12
N THR A 214 -1.62 8.89 0.98
CA THR A 214 -2.78 8.45 0.21
C THR A 214 -3.74 7.62 1.08
N ASN A 215 -3.20 6.61 1.76
CA ASN A 215 -3.97 5.69 2.61
C ASN A 215 -4.46 6.38 3.88
N GLY A 216 -3.63 7.21 4.52
CA GLY A 216 -4.02 7.96 5.70
C GLY A 216 -5.16 8.94 5.42
N SER A 217 -5.05 9.71 4.33
CA SER A 217 -6.10 10.64 3.89
C SER A 217 -7.36 9.94 3.44
N LEU A 218 -7.25 8.80 2.73
CA LEU A 218 -8.41 7.96 2.39
C LEU A 218 -9.12 7.44 3.65
N PHE A 219 -8.36 6.95 4.62
CA PHE A 219 -8.93 6.47 5.88
C PHE A 219 -9.67 7.56 6.64
N LEU A 220 -9.07 8.75 6.77
CA LEU A 220 -9.69 9.90 7.43
C LEU A 220 -10.95 10.35 6.70
N LEU A 221 -10.93 10.38 5.36
CA LEU A 221 -12.10 10.70 4.55
C LEU A 221 -13.25 9.70 4.80
N VAL A 222 -12.95 8.41 4.86
CA VAL A 222 -13.96 7.38 5.15
C VAL A 222 -14.48 7.52 6.58
N ALA A 223 -13.59 7.61 7.56
CA ALA A 223 -13.96 7.65 8.98
C ALA A 223 -14.75 8.92 9.37
N LEU A 224 -14.48 10.05 8.72
CA LEU A 224 -15.14 11.34 9.01
C LEU A 224 -16.29 11.67 8.04
N GLY A 225 -16.24 11.15 6.81
CA GLY A 225 -17.17 11.49 5.74
C GLY A 225 -18.27 10.45 5.48
N SER A 226 -18.09 9.20 5.90
CA SER A 226 -19.11 8.16 5.70
C SER A 226 -20.40 8.53 6.44
N GLY A 227 -21.53 8.52 5.73
CA GLY A 227 -22.83 8.95 6.28
C GLY A 227 -23.10 10.45 6.24
N HIS A 228 -22.09 11.27 5.87
CA HIS A 228 -22.20 12.73 5.81
C HIS A 228 -22.05 13.30 4.39
N LEU A 229 -21.39 12.57 3.48
CA LEU A 229 -21.24 12.96 2.09
C LEU A 229 -22.38 12.42 1.22
N HIS A 230 -22.72 13.17 0.17
CA HIS A 230 -23.75 12.81 -0.79
C HIS A 230 -23.16 12.67 -2.20
N ASP A 231 -23.72 11.78 -3.02
CA ASP A 231 -23.43 11.73 -4.45
C ASP A 231 -24.10 12.89 -5.21
N LEU A 232 -23.84 12.98 -6.52
CA LEU A 232 -24.43 14.02 -7.38
C LEU A 232 -25.97 13.92 -7.49
N GLN A 233 -26.54 12.80 -7.06
CA GLN A 233 -27.97 12.52 -7.04
C GLN A 233 -28.59 12.73 -5.64
N GLY A 234 -27.78 13.11 -4.64
CA GLY A 234 -28.22 13.37 -3.26
C GLY A 234 -28.26 12.13 -2.35
N HIS A 235 -27.83 10.95 -2.78
CA HIS A 235 -27.78 9.77 -1.93
C HIS A 235 -26.59 9.84 -0.97
N VAL A 236 -26.80 9.42 0.27
CA VAL A 236 -25.73 9.31 1.27
C VAL A 236 -24.71 8.27 0.82
N LEU A 237 -23.44 8.66 0.80
CA LEU A 237 -22.32 7.79 0.48
C LEU A 237 -21.89 7.02 1.73
N ASP A 238 -22.06 5.70 1.70
CA ASP A 238 -21.31 4.81 2.59
C ASP A 238 -19.92 4.62 2.01
N LEU A 239 -18.90 5.21 2.64
CA LEU A 239 -17.52 5.14 2.18
C LEU A 239 -16.75 3.96 2.79
N TRP A 240 -17.36 3.20 3.71
CA TRP A 240 -16.67 2.12 4.41
C TRP A 240 -16.20 1.01 3.47
N TYR A 241 -16.80 0.87 2.28
CA TYR A 241 -16.37 -0.11 1.29
C TYR A 241 -14.94 0.11 0.76
N PHE A 242 -14.36 1.30 0.98
CA PHE A 242 -12.93 1.58 0.70
C PHE A 242 -11.97 0.99 1.75
N LEU A 243 -12.46 0.51 2.90
CA LEU A 243 -11.66 0.01 4.03
C LEU A 243 -11.92 -1.44 4.42
#